data_AF-A0A515DBN8-F1
#
_entry.id   AF-A0A515DBN8-F1
#
_cell.length_a   1.000
_cell.length_b   1.000
_cell.length_c   1.000
_cell.angle_alpha   90.00
_cell.angle_beta   90.00
_cell.angle_gamma   90.00
#
_symmetry.space_group_name_H-M   'P 1'
#
loop_
_entity.id
_entity.type
_entity.pdbx_description
1 polymer ?
#
loop_
_entity_poly.entity_id
_entity_poly.type
_entity_poly.pdbx_seq_one_letter_code
_entity_poly.pdbx_strand_id
1 'polypeptide(L)'
;MCEVVDQDQASNGTARGQFCFMRYRPLFLALSCAALCACSSLLPRASTDTPAGFASFEEAAAAAQRIVALQTRTSELKNIGFDPVDGRNVTLIPYPEIVGRLVPNPGVPLAKLDPGIRQCIEAQTTCRGYQFHFERQHRQREGSFWLDFLNVRRTTKVTGWWFDALIVISGDTVLFRNFAGQAYTDRIEQQNNPLGPLQSGADAAAVAVH
;
A
#
# COMPACT_ATOMS: atom_id res chain seq x y z
N MET A 1 -10.32 25.55 48.30
CA MET A 1 -10.20 26.26 49.59
C MET A 1 -11.03 27.52 49.45
N CYS A 2 -12.29 27.45 49.87
CA CYS A 2 -13.21 28.57 49.86
C CYS A 2 -13.16 29.19 51.24
N GLU A 3 -12.75 30.45 51.35
CA GLU A 3 -12.86 31.19 52.60
C GLU A 3 -14.13 32.03 52.53
N VAL A 4 -15.01 31.79 53.50
CA VAL A 4 -16.22 32.55 53.81
C VAL A 4 -15.79 33.71 54.68
N VAL A 5 -16.23 34.92 54.36
CA VAL A 5 -16.25 36.04 55.30
C VAL A 5 -17.69 36.53 55.44
N ASP A 6 -18.09 36.59 56.71
CA ASP A 6 -19.40 36.88 57.26
C ASP A 6 -19.74 38.38 57.28
N GLN A 7 -21.02 38.68 57.54
CA GLN A 7 -21.75 39.94 57.40
C GLN A 7 -21.30 41.09 58.33
N ASP A 8 -21.58 42.35 57.95
CA ASP A 8 -22.36 43.23 58.83
C ASP A 8 -23.04 44.45 58.14
N GLN A 9 -24.33 44.57 58.45
CA GLN A 9 -25.22 45.73 58.64
C GLN A 9 -25.26 46.97 57.70
N ALA A 10 -26.48 47.16 57.17
CA ALA A 10 -27.32 48.38 57.22
C ALA A 10 -27.44 49.33 55.99
N SER A 11 -28.71 49.46 55.60
CA SER A 11 -29.40 50.59 54.97
C SER A 11 -29.57 50.59 53.44
N ASN A 12 -30.86 50.55 53.06
CA ASN A 12 -31.51 51.11 51.88
C ASN A 12 -30.86 50.91 50.50
N GLY A 13 -31.53 50.11 49.66
CA GLY A 13 -31.38 50.26 48.21
C GLY A 13 -31.72 49.00 47.44
N THR A 14 -32.97 48.95 46.98
CA THR A 14 -33.49 48.25 45.80
C THR A 14 -32.46 47.55 44.91
N ALA A 15 -32.65 46.24 44.74
CA ALA A 15 -31.84 45.33 43.94
C ALA A 15 -31.49 45.83 42.54
N ARG A 16 -30.19 45.80 42.20
CA ARG A 16 -29.69 45.75 40.83
C ARG A 16 -28.35 45.03 40.77
N GLY A 17 -28.39 43.71 40.98
CA GLY A 17 -27.26 42.81 40.73
C GLY A 17 -27.12 42.54 39.23
N GLN A 18 -26.59 43.50 38.49
CA GLN A 18 -26.26 43.35 37.09
C GLN A 18 -24.73 43.25 36.96
N PHE A 19 -24.29 42.26 36.17
CA PHE A 19 -22.92 42.02 35.69
C PHE A 19 -21.92 41.29 36.61
N CYS A 20 -21.80 39.97 36.43
CA CYS A 20 -20.48 39.33 36.29
C CYS A 20 -20.53 37.98 35.53
N PHE A 21 -21.13 37.94 34.34
CA PHE A 21 -21.04 36.74 33.46
C PHE A 21 -20.69 37.09 32.00
N MET A 22 -20.40 38.35 31.69
CA MET A 22 -20.27 38.84 30.30
C MET A 22 -18.85 39.14 29.84
N ARG A 23 -17.80 38.92 30.64
CA ARG A 23 -16.40 39.16 30.21
C ARG A 23 -15.71 37.92 29.59
N TYR A 24 -16.16 36.71 29.91
CA TYR A 24 -15.52 35.47 29.43
C TYR A 24 -16.25 34.78 28.27
N ARG A 25 -17.46 35.23 27.92
CA ARG A 25 -18.24 34.74 26.76
C ARG A 25 -17.51 34.82 25.42
N PRO A 26 -16.79 35.90 25.06
CA PRO A 26 -16.11 35.94 23.76
C PRO A 26 -14.87 35.01 23.75
N LEU A 27 -14.22 34.80 24.90
CA LEU A 27 -13.06 33.92 25.01
C LEU A 27 -13.45 32.44 24.89
N PHE A 28 -14.54 32.02 25.54
CA PHE A 28 -15.08 30.66 25.43
C PHE A 28 -15.63 30.36 24.03
N LEU A 29 -16.22 31.36 23.36
CA LEU A 29 -16.72 31.21 21.99
C LEU A 29 -15.58 31.11 20.96
N ALA A 30 -14.50 31.87 21.15
CA ALA A 30 -13.31 31.81 20.31
C ALA A 30 -12.55 30.47 20.47
N LEU A 31 -12.42 29.97 21.70
CA LEU A 31 -11.77 28.68 21.98
C LEU A 31 -12.55 27.49 21.39
N SER A 32 -13.89 27.55 21.43
CA SER A 32 -14.75 26.53 20.85
C SER A 32 -14.74 26.55 19.31
N CYS A 33 -14.68 27.73 18.67
CA CYS A 33 -14.44 27.82 17.23
C CYS A 33 -13.06 27.27 16.82
N ALA A 34 -12.01 27.57 17.59
CA ALA A 34 -10.67 27.05 17.33
C ALA A 34 -10.59 25.52 17.45
N ALA A 35 -11.30 24.94 18.43
CA ALA A 35 -11.37 23.49 18.62
C ALA A 35 -12.13 22.77 17.47
N LEU A 36 -13.16 23.41 16.89
CA LEU A 36 -13.91 22.83 15.76
C LEU A 36 -13.14 22.87 14.44
N CYS A 37 -12.26 23.86 14.23
CA CYS A 37 -11.44 23.94 13.02
C CYS A 37 -10.20 23.02 13.04
N ALA A 38 -9.77 22.52 14.20
CA ALA A 38 -8.57 21.69 14.31
C ALA A 38 -8.76 20.23 13.85
N CYS A 39 -10.00 19.77 13.65
CA CYS A 39 -10.29 18.35 13.35
C CYS A 39 -10.32 18.01 11.85
N SER A 40 -10.29 19.00 10.94
CA SER A 40 -10.43 18.75 9.50
C SER A 40 -9.11 18.42 8.79
N SER A 41 -7.96 18.60 9.43
CA SER A 41 -6.64 18.37 8.79
C SER A 41 -5.98 17.04 9.14
N LEU A 42 -6.62 16.16 9.92
CA LEU A 42 -6.04 14.90 10.40
C LEU A 42 -6.49 13.70 9.55
N LEU A 43 -6.48 13.84 8.21
CA LEU A 43 -6.72 12.71 7.33
C LEU A 43 -5.46 11.84 7.27
N PRO A 44 -5.55 10.54 7.58
CA PRO A 44 -4.40 9.65 7.54
C PRO A 44 -3.96 9.46 6.08
N ARG A 45 -2.70 9.79 5.79
CA ARG A 45 -2.05 9.45 4.53
C ARG A 45 -1.40 8.08 4.66
N ALA A 46 -1.51 7.26 3.63
CA ALA A 46 -0.79 5.99 3.56
C ALA A 46 0.13 6.04 2.35
N SER A 47 1.37 5.60 2.50
CA SER A 47 2.26 5.34 1.38
C SER A 47 2.69 3.89 1.49
N THR A 48 2.49 3.13 0.41
CA THR A 48 3.10 1.82 0.29
C THR A 48 4.40 2.04 -0.46
N ASP A 49 5.49 2.16 0.29
CA ASP A 49 6.83 2.08 -0.25
C ASP A 49 7.31 0.66 0.06
N THR A 50 7.07 -0.25 -0.89
CA THR A 50 7.79 -1.52 -0.88
C THR A 50 9.26 -1.13 -1.00
N PRO A 51 10.17 -1.50 -0.08
CA PRO A 51 11.59 -1.11 -0.14
C PRO A 51 12.27 -1.73 -1.37
N ALA A 52 11.96 -1.17 -2.54
CA ALA A 52 12.22 -1.68 -3.87
C ALA A 52 13.55 -1.12 -4.33
N GLY A 53 14.37 -1.99 -4.93
CA GLY A 53 15.72 -1.63 -5.38
C GLY A 53 15.78 -0.55 -6.46
N PHE A 54 14.65 -0.11 -7.02
CA PHE A 54 14.57 0.84 -8.12
C PHE A 54 13.66 2.03 -7.79
N ALA A 55 13.98 3.21 -8.31
CA ALA A 55 13.24 4.44 -8.05
C ALA A 55 12.07 4.68 -9.01
N SER A 56 12.17 4.18 -10.25
CA SER A 56 11.12 4.28 -11.27
C SER A 56 10.97 2.99 -12.07
N PHE A 57 9.85 2.89 -12.79
CA PHE A 57 9.59 1.80 -13.74
C PHE A 57 10.67 1.72 -14.83
N GLU A 58 11.10 2.87 -15.36
CA GLU A 58 12.10 2.95 -16.43
C GLU A 58 13.45 2.41 -15.97
N GLU A 59 13.84 2.70 -14.72
CA GLU A 59 15.06 2.19 -14.13
C GLU A 59 15.02 0.66 -14.00
N ALA A 60 13.90 0.13 -13.48
CA ALA A 60 13.70 -1.31 -13.35
C ALA A 60 13.65 -2.01 -14.72
N ALA A 61 12.97 -1.41 -15.70
CA ALA A 61 12.88 -1.92 -17.06
C ALA A 61 14.24 -1.90 -17.76
N ALA A 62 15.03 -0.83 -17.62
CA ALA A 62 16.37 -0.74 -18.16
C ALA A 62 17.31 -1.77 -17.53
N ALA A 63 17.21 -1.99 -16.21
CA ALA A 63 17.95 -3.04 -15.52
C ALA A 63 17.56 -4.43 -16.04
N ALA A 64 16.26 -4.72 -16.18
CA ALA A 64 15.77 -5.98 -16.71
C ALA A 64 16.21 -6.22 -18.16
N GLN A 65 16.34 -5.18 -19.00
CA GLN A 65 16.82 -5.32 -20.37
C GLN A 65 18.30 -5.70 -20.48
N ARG A 66 19.14 -5.39 -19.47
CA ARG A 66 20.58 -5.72 -19.48
C ARG A 66 20.88 -7.20 -19.31
N ILE A 67 19.98 -7.91 -18.66
CA ILE A 67 20.13 -9.36 -18.52
C ILE A 67 20.00 -9.93 -19.95
N VAL A 68 20.63 -11.03 -20.32
CA VAL A 68 20.47 -11.69 -21.62
C VAL A 68 20.30 -13.19 -21.35
N ALA A 69 19.22 -13.77 -21.90
CA ALA A 69 18.95 -15.19 -21.75
C ALA A 69 20.11 -16.02 -22.33
N LEU A 70 20.47 -17.11 -21.65
CA LEU A 70 21.58 -18.02 -21.97
C LEU A 70 22.98 -17.39 -21.91
N GLN A 71 23.12 -16.14 -21.44
CA GLN A 71 24.41 -15.44 -21.35
C GLN A 71 24.67 -14.89 -19.96
N THR A 72 23.67 -14.24 -19.35
CA THR A 72 23.83 -13.64 -18.03
C THR A 72 23.88 -14.71 -16.95
N ARG A 73 24.87 -14.57 -16.06
CA ARG A 73 25.05 -15.44 -14.90
C ARG A 73 24.23 -14.99 -13.70
N THR A 74 23.94 -15.91 -12.80
CA THR A 74 23.21 -15.60 -11.56
C THR A 74 23.95 -14.59 -10.70
N SER A 75 25.29 -14.66 -10.66
CA SER A 75 26.13 -13.68 -9.96
C SER A 75 26.01 -12.25 -10.50
N GLU A 76 25.76 -12.08 -11.80
CA GLU A 76 25.61 -10.78 -12.43
C GLU A 76 24.24 -10.15 -12.15
N LEU A 77 23.21 -10.97 -11.92
CA LEU A 77 21.86 -10.50 -11.58
C LEU A 77 21.85 -9.65 -10.30
N LYS A 78 22.65 -10.04 -9.30
CA LYS A 78 22.81 -9.29 -8.05
C LYS A 78 23.31 -7.87 -8.31
N ASN A 79 24.29 -7.70 -9.21
CA ASN A 79 24.84 -6.39 -9.56
C ASN A 79 23.84 -5.53 -10.35
N ILE A 80 22.90 -6.16 -11.06
CA ILE A 80 21.85 -5.48 -11.83
C ILE A 80 20.69 -5.03 -10.92
N GLY A 81 20.54 -5.66 -9.75
CA GLY A 81 19.48 -5.36 -8.77
C GLY A 81 18.42 -6.46 -8.62
N PHE A 82 18.61 -7.61 -9.28
CA PHE A 82 17.73 -8.78 -9.18
C PHE A 82 18.44 -9.90 -8.41
N ASP A 83 18.42 -9.86 -7.08
CA ASP A 83 19.06 -10.89 -6.26
C ASP A 83 18.07 -12.03 -5.92
N PRO A 84 18.25 -13.26 -6.44
CA PRO A 84 17.36 -14.38 -6.14
C PRO A 84 17.57 -15.01 -4.75
N VAL A 85 18.67 -14.67 -4.05
CA VAL A 85 19.03 -15.27 -2.75
C VAL A 85 18.72 -14.30 -1.61
N ASP A 86 19.20 -13.06 -1.71
CA ASP A 86 19.06 -12.05 -0.65
C ASP A 86 18.03 -10.96 -0.99
N GLY A 87 17.38 -11.06 -2.15
CA GLY A 87 16.43 -10.06 -2.62
C GLY A 87 15.18 -9.97 -1.74
N ARG A 88 14.73 -8.74 -1.48
CA ARG A 88 13.42 -8.48 -0.84
C ARG A 88 12.32 -8.57 -1.90
N ASN A 89 11.16 -9.12 -1.52
CA ASN A 89 9.97 -9.26 -2.38
C ASN A 89 10.20 -10.14 -3.62
N VAL A 90 10.88 -11.27 -3.42
CA VAL A 90 11.11 -12.29 -4.45
C VAL A 90 10.28 -13.53 -4.15
N THR A 91 9.53 -14.00 -5.14
CA THR A 91 8.76 -15.24 -5.06
C THR A 91 9.50 -16.31 -5.85
N LEU A 92 9.94 -17.37 -5.18
CA LEU A 92 10.49 -18.56 -5.80
C LEU A 92 9.36 -19.44 -6.34
N ILE A 93 9.40 -19.76 -7.62
CA ILE A 93 8.48 -20.63 -8.34
C ILE A 93 9.24 -21.91 -8.70
N PRO A 94 9.00 -23.03 -8.01
CA PRO A 94 9.71 -24.28 -8.27
C PRO A 94 9.18 -25.00 -9.52
N TYR A 95 9.93 -26.01 -9.96
CA TYR A 95 9.42 -27.03 -10.87
C TYR A 95 8.34 -27.89 -10.16
N PRO A 96 7.25 -28.31 -10.83
CA PRO A 96 6.88 -28.08 -12.24
C PRO A 96 6.06 -26.80 -12.49
N GLU A 97 5.72 -26.04 -11.45
CA GLU A 97 4.86 -24.88 -11.54
C GLU A 97 5.39 -23.84 -12.55
N ILE A 98 6.70 -23.61 -12.56
CA ILE A 98 7.33 -22.69 -13.51
C ILE A 98 7.10 -23.10 -14.97
N VAL A 99 7.13 -24.41 -15.27
CA VAL A 99 6.89 -24.91 -16.64
C VAL A 99 5.45 -24.64 -17.06
N GLY A 100 4.48 -24.84 -16.15
CA GLY A 100 3.08 -24.51 -16.40
C GLY A 100 2.85 -23.03 -16.69
N ARG A 101 3.64 -22.12 -16.09
CA ARG A 101 3.58 -20.68 -16.38
C ARG A 101 4.23 -20.30 -17.72
N LEU A 102 5.26 -21.01 -18.14
CA LEU A 102 6.02 -20.73 -19.37
C LEU A 102 5.38 -21.35 -20.63
N VAL A 103 4.71 -22.49 -20.47
CA VAL A 103 4.09 -23.24 -21.57
C VAL A 103 2.57 -23.26 -21.36
N PRO A 104 1.85 -22.19 -21.78
CA PRO A 104 0.40 -22.12 -21.59
C PRO A 104 -0.35 -23.20 -22.39
N ASN A 105 0.25 -23.70 -23.47
CA ASN A 105 -0.33 -24.73 -24.33
C ASN A 105 0.52 -26.01 -24.29
N PRO A 106 0.16 -27.04 -23.51
CA PRO A 106 0.96 -28.26 -23.34
C PRO A 106 1.07 -29.11 -24.61
N GLY A 107 0.27 -28.83 -25.65
CA GLY A 107 0.34 -29.50 -26.95
C GLY A 107 1.46 -29.00 -27.89
N VAL A 108 2.22 -27.97 -27.51
CA VAL A 108 3.31 -27.44 -28.34
C VAL A 108 4.53 -28.37 -28.24
N PRO A 109 5.10 -28.86 -29.35
CA PRO A 109 6.31 -29.66 -29.32
C PRO A 109 7.49 -28.92 -28.70
N LEU A 110 8.29 -29.62 -27.88
CA LEU A 110 9.45 -29.06 -27.18
C LEU A 110 10.45 -28.35 -28.11
N ALA A 111 10.61 -28.86 -29.34
CA ALA A 111 11.49 -28.28 -30.36
C ALA A 111 11.06 -26.88 -30.85
N LYS A 112 9.78 -26.52 -30.69
CA LYS A 112 9.23 -25.21 -31.05
C LYS A 112 9.24 -24.20 -29.89
N LEU A 113 9.59 -24.65 -28.68
CA LEU A 113 9.75 -23.76 -27.54
C LEU A 113 11.07 -23.01 -27.61
N ASP A 114 11.10 -21.85 -26.96
CA ASP A 114 12.31 -21.07 -26.71
C ASP A 114 13.42 -21.96 -26.12
N PRO A 115 14.68 -21.82 -26.56
CA PRO A 115 15.78 -22.67 -26.09
C PRO A 115 15.96 -22.61 -24.56
N GLY A 116 15.70 -21.48 -23.91
CA GLY A 116 15.75 -21.36 -22.45
C GLY A 116 14.67 -22.17 -21.74
N ILE A 117 13.45 -22.15 -22.26
CA ILE A 117 12.33 -22.94 -21.71
C ILE A 117 12.62 -24.44 -21.87
N ARG A 118 13.18 -24.84 -23.01
CA ARG A 118 13.58 -26.23 -23.27
C ARG A 118 14.60 -26.73 -22.25
N GLN A 119 15.67 -25.96 -22.05
CA GLN A 119 16.69 -26.28 -21.05
C GLN A 119 16.11 -26.33 -19.64
N CYS A 120 15.14 -25.47 -19.30
CA CYS A 120 14.47 -25.51 -18.01
C CYS A 120 13.71 -26.83 -17.79
N ILE A 121 12.99 -27.31 -18.81
CA ILE A 121 12.24 -28.58 -18.75
C ILE A 121 13.21 -29.77 -18.60
N GLU A 122 14.32 -29.76 -19.35
CA GLU A 122 15.36 -30.80 -19.28
C GLU A 122 16.07 -30.82 -17.91
N ALA A 123 16.26 -29.64 -17.31
CA ALA A 123 16.96 -29.47 -16.03
C ALA A 123 16.09 -29.77 -14.78
N GLN A 124 14.79 -29.96 -14.96
CA GLN A 124 13.84 -30.39 -13.91
C GLN A 124 13.93 -29.56 -12.63
N THR A 125 14.24 -30.18 -11.48
CA THR A 125 14.28 -29.55 -10.15
C THR A 125 15.38 -28.51 -9.98
N THR A 126 16.37 -28.49 -10.88
CA THR A 126 17.40 -27.45 -10.91
C THR A 126 16.90 -26.16 -11.57
N CYS A 127 15.83 -26.23 -12.36
CA CYS A 127 15.19 -25.05 -12.92
C CYS A 127 14.28 -24.38 -11.88
N ARG A 128 14.53 -23.10 -11.63
CA ARG A 128 13.79 -22.27 -10.67
C ARG A 128 13.39 -20.96 -11.32
N GLY A 129 12.13 -20.57 -11.18
CA GLY A 129 11.65 -19.24 -11.54
C GLY A 129 11.73 -18.31 -10.33
N TYR A 130 12.14 -17.08 -10.54
CA TYR A 130 12.13 -16.02 -9.54
C TYR A 130 11.28 -14.87 -10.07
N GLN A 131 10.20 -14.58 -9.36
CA GLN A 131 9.32 -13.46 -9.67
C GLN A 131 9.64 -12.31 -8.71
N PHE A 132 10.10 -11.20 -9.28
CA PHE A 132 10.40 -9.96 -8.58
C PHE A 132 9.24 -9.00 -8.76
N HIS A 133 8.70 -8.50 -7.64
CA HIS A 133 7.65 -7.49 -7.65
C HIS A 133 8.17 -6.20 -7.02
N PHE A 134 8.22 -5.13 -7.81
CA PHE A 134 8.59 -3.79 -7.35
C PHE A 134 7.42 -2.85 -7.55
N GLU A 135 7.04 -2.14 -6.50
CA GLU A 135 6.01 -1.11 -6.60
C GLU A 135 6.36 0.07 -5.71
N ARG A 136 5.99 1.26 -6.17
CA ARG A 136 5.97 2.46 -5.36
C ARG A 136 4.66 3.16 -5.59
N GLN A 137 3.80 3.15 -4.57
CA GLN A 137 2.47 3.70 -4.64
C GLN A 137 2.22 4.72 -3.54
N HIS A 138 1.73 5.88 -3.96
CA HIS A 138 1.27 6.93 -3.08
C HIS A 138 -0.25 6.95 -3.04
N ARG A 139 -0.80 6.78 -1.83
CA ARG A 139 -2.23 6.64 -1.59
C ARG A 139 -2.74 7.85 -0.80
N GLN A 140 -3.34 8.80 -1.51
CA GLN A 140 -3.94 9.98 -0.90
C GLN A 140 -5.43 9.76 -0.68
N ARG A 141 -5.89 9.96 0.56
CA ARG A 141 -7.31 9.91 0.91
C ARG A 141 -7.93 11.28 0.61
N GLU A 142 -9.02 11.27 -0.15
CA GLU A 142 -9.80 12.47 -0.51
C GLU A 142 -11.22 12.29 0.06
N GLY A 143 -11.66 13.16 0.98
CA GLY A 143 -12.96 13.00 1.62
C GLY A 143 -13.25 13.97 2.77
N SER A 144 -14.49 13.97 3.26
CA SER A 144 -14.88 14.70 4.47
C SER A 144 -14.77 13.80 5.70
N PHE A 145 -14.13 14.30 6.76
CA PHE A 145 -13.93 13.58 8.02
C PHE A 145 -15.21 12.92 8.59
N TRP A 146 -16.37 13.57 8.42
CA TRP A 146 -17.64 13.07 8.95
C TRP A 146 -18.21 11.86 8.20
N LEU A 147 -18.06 11.79 6.87
CA LEU A 147 -18.45 10.61 6.09
C LEU A 147 -17.47 9.44 6.27
N ASP A 148 -16.21 9.77 6.55
CA ASP A 148 -15.16 8.81 6.89
C ASP A 148 -15.32 8.23 8.31
N PHE A 149 -15.74 9.03 9.30
CA PHE A 149 -15.98 8.55 10.68
C PHE A 149 -17.14 7.55 10.75
N LEU A 150 -18.20 7.78 9.98
CA LEU A 150 -19.31 6.83 9.85
C LEU A 150 -18.98 5.65 8.92
N ASN A 151 -17.77 5.62 8.34
CA ASN A 151 -17.28 4.64 7.39
C ASN A 151 -18.22 4.42 6.19
N VAL A 152 -18.97 5.46 5.78
CA VAL A 152 -20.01 5.33 4.75
C VAL A 152 -19.40 5.36 3.36
N ARG A 153 -18.50 6.31 3.09
CA ARG A 153 -17.87 6.46 1.78
C ARG A 153 -16.44 6.94 1.91
N ARG A 154 -15.51 6.17 1.35
CA ARG A 154 -14.08 6.47 1.31
C ARG A 154 -13.63 6.57 -0.14
N THR A 155 -13.04 7.70 -0.53
CA THR A 155 -12.40 7.86 -1.84
C THR A 155 -10.90 7.97 -1.65
N THR A 156 -10.15 7.17 -2.41
CA THR A 156 -8.70 7.09 -2.30
C THR A 156 -8.08 7.20 -3.68
N LYS A 157 -7.27 8.24 -3.88
CA LYS A 157 -6.47 8.40 -5.09
C LYS A 157 -5.15 7.65 -4.92
N VAL A 158 -4.90 6.69 -5.82
CA VAL A 158 -3.69 5.88 -5.86
C VAL A 158 -2.89 6.31 -7.08
N THR A 159 -1.68 6.82 -6.85
CA THR A 159 -0.73 7.18 -7.90
C THR A 159 0.56 6.42 -7.71
N GLY A 160 1.27 6.05 -8.77
CA GLY A 160 2.54 5.34 -8.63
C GLY A 160 2.94 4.53 -9.84
N TRP A 161 3.78 3.53 -9.61
CA TRP A 161 4.21 2.57 -10.63
C TRP A 161 4.38 1.19 -10.02
N TRP A 162 4.32 0.17 -10.87
CA TRP A 162 4.63 -1.21 -10.50
C TRP A 162 5.33 -1.92 -11.64
N PHE A 163 6.15 -2.91 -11.29
CA PHE A 163 6.98 -3.67 -12.20
C PHE A 163 7.10 -5.11 -11.70
N ASP A 164 6.84 -6.06 -12.60
CA ASP A 164 7.04 -7.48 -12.38
C ASP A 164 8.11 -8.00 -13.32
N ALA A 165 9.08 -8.75 -12.79
CA ALA A 165 10.02 -9.50 -13.61
C ALA A 165 10.01 -10.98 -13.23
N LEU A 166 9.87 -11.84 -14.23
CA LEU A 166 10.05 -13.28 -14.11
C LEU A 166 11.40 -13.66 -14.71
N ILE A 167 12.31 -14.17 -13.89
CA ILE A 167 13.63 -14.63 -14.31
C ILE A 167 13.74 -16.12 -14.00
N VAL A 168 14.06 -16.92 -15.01
CA VAL A 168 14.21 -18.37 -14.86
C VAL A 168 15.69 -18.69 -14.89
N ILE A 169 16.14 -19.45 -13.90
CA ILE A 169 17.54 -19.79 -13.68
C ILE A 169 17.66 -21.31 -13.58
N SER A 170 18.72 -21.86 -14.16
CA SER A 170 19.17 -23.21 -13.88
C SER A 170 20.67 -23.18 -13.58
N GLY A 171 21.05 -23.72 -12.42
CA GLY A 171 22.42 -23.62 -11.93
C GLY A 171 22.86 -22.15 -11.77
N ASP A 172 23.83 -21.72 -12.59
CA ASP A 172 24.39 -20.36 -12.58
C ASP A 172 24.02 -19.53 -13.82
N THR A 173 23.06 -19.98 -14.64
CA THR A 173 22.72 -19.29 -15.90
C THR A 173 21.23 -18.93 -15.96
N VAL A 174 20.97 -17.71 -16.43
CA VAL A 174 19.61 -17.25 -16.73
C VAL A 174 19.15 -17.92 -18.01
N LEU A 175 18.11 -18.74 -17.93
CA LEU A 175 17.53 -19.43 -19.08
C LEU A 175 16.51 -18.58 -19.80
N PHE A 176 15.66 -17.88 -19.06
CA PHE A 176 14.55 -17.12 -19.63
C PHE A 176 14.27 -15.87 -18.80
N ARG A 177 13.74 -14.84 -19.46
CA ARG A 177 13.20 -13.67 -18.78
C ARG A 177 11.96 -13.16 -19.46
N ASN A 178 11.03 -12.71 -18.63
CA ASN A 178 9.96 -11.83 -19.02
C ASN A 178 9.83 -10.70 -18.00
N PHE A 179 9.29 -9.55 -18.41
CA PHE A 179 8.93 -8.49 -17.49
C PHE A 179 7.65 -7.79 -17.97
N ALA A 180 6.92 -7.23 -17.02
CA ALA A 180 5.69 -6.48 -17.22
C ALA A 180 5.62 -5.35 -16.22
N GLY A 181 4.70 -4.41 -16.44
CA GLY A 181 4.43 -3.37 -15.45
C GLY A 181 3.71 -2.18 -16.04
N GLN A 182 3.54 -1.17 -15.19
CA GLN A 182 2.86 0.07 -15.52
C GLN A 182 3.70 1.25 -15.03
N ALA A 183 4.23 2.03 -15.97
CA ALA A 183 5.06 3.20 -15.71
C ALA A 183 4.31 4.29 -14.91
N TYR A 184 3.01 4.42 -15.15
CA TYR A 184 2.17 5.37 -14.46
C TYR A 184 0.80 4.76 -14.14
N THR A 185 0.51 4.69 -12.85
CA THR A 185 -0.78 4.32 -12.29
C THR A 185 -1.44 5.59 -11.76
N ASP A 186 -2.67 5.84 -12.19
CA ASP A 186 -3.58 6.83 -11.60
C ASP A 186 -4.96 6.16 -11.50
N ARG A 187 -5.35 5.82 -10.28
CA ARG A 187 -6.59 5.08 -9.99
C ARG A 187 -7.33 5.78 -8.86
N ILE A 188 -8.66 5.80 -8.98
CA ILE A 188 -9.55 6.29 -7.93
C ILE A 188 -10.28 5.07 -7.36
N GLU A 189 -9.92 4.68 -6.14
CA GLU A 189 -10.63 3.64 -5.39
C GLU A 189 -11.79 4.30 -4.61
N GLN A 190 -13.02 3.90 -4.92
CA GLN A 190 -14.19 4.29 -4.13
C GLN A 190 -14.69 3.07 -3.36
N GLN A 191 -14.63 3.16 -2.03
CA GLN A 191 -15.22 2.17 -1.14
C GLN A 191 -16.49 2.77 -0.55
N ASN A 192 -17.63 2.15 -0.80
CA ASN A 192 -18.92 2.55 -0.23
C ASN A 192 -19.37 1.42 0.71
N ASN A 193 -19.48 1.72 2.01
CA ASN A 193 -19.98 0.79 3.01
C ASN A 193 -21.29 1.39 3.58
N PRO A 194 -22.42 1.12 2.92
CA PRO A 194 -23.69 1.76 3.22
C PRO A 194 -24.24 1.42 4.61
N LEU A 195 -23.72 0.36 5.28
CA LEU A 195 -24.14 -0.05 6.62
C LEU A 195 -23.15 0.35 7.73
N GLY A 196 -22.04 1.04 7.37
CA GLY A 196 -21.04 1.50 8.33
C GLY A 196 -20.34 0.36 9.10
N PRO A 197 -19.86 0.58 10.34
CA PRO A 197 -19.05 -0.38 11.08
C PRO A 197 -19.75 -1.69 11.47
N LEU A 198 -21.07 -1.80 11.28
CA LEU A 198 -21.81 -3.04 11.53
C LEU A 198 -21.56 -4.11 10.45
N GLN A 199 -21.09 -3.72 9.26
CA GLN A 199 -20.85 -4.64 8.16
C GLN A 199 -19.54 -5.44 8.33
N SER A 200 -18.51 -4.88 8.98
CA SER A 200 -17.23 -5.58 9.20
C SER A 200 -17.31 -6.75 10.20
N GLY A 201 -18.35 -6.79 11.04
CA GLY A 201 -18.56 -7.90 11.98
C GLY A 201 -19.15 -9.16 11.32
N ALA A 202 -19.86 -9.01 10.21
CA ALA A 202 -20.47 -10.13 9.49
C ALA A 202 -19.41 -10.94 8.70
N ASP A 203 -18.40 -10.29 8.13
CA ASP A 203 -17.32 -10.97 7.40
C ASP A 203 -16.41 -11.78 8.35
N ALA A 204 -16.15 -11.29 9.57
CA ALA A 204 -15.42 -12.05 10.58
C ALA A 204 -16.21 -13.27 11.10
N ALA A 205 -17.54 -13.18 11.15
CA ALA A 205 -18.41 -14.30 11.52
C ALA A 205 -18.55 -15.32 10.38
N ALA A 206 -18.46 -14.91 9.11
CA ALA A 206 -18.52 -15.82 7.97
C ALA A 206 -17.24 -16.67 7.80
N VAL A 207 -16.07 -16.17 8.19
CA VAL A 207 -14.81 -16.95 8.16
C VAL A 207 -14.71 -17.93 9.34
N ALA A 208 -15.46 -17.71 10.43
CA ALA A 208 -15.50 -18.61 11.58
C ALA A 208 -16.50 -19.77 11.45
N VAL A 209 -17.20 -19.87 10.31
CA VAL A 209 -18.09 -21.01 9.98
C VAL A 209 -17.55 -21.72 8.74
N HIS A 210 -16.32 -22.23 8.84
CA HIS A 210 -15.84 -23.35 8.05
C HIS A 210 -14.80 -24.15 8.81
#